data_AF-A0A535SKN7-F1
#
_entry.id   AF-A0A535SKN7-F1
#
_cell.length_a   1.000
_cell.length_b   1.000
_cell.length_c   1.000
_cell.angle_alpha   90.00
_cell.angle_beta   90.00
_cell.angle_gamma   90.00
#
_symmetry.space_group_name_H-M   'P 1'
#
loop_
_entity.id
_entity.type
_entity.pdbx_description
1 polymer ?
#
loop_
_entity_poly.entity_id
_entity_poly.type
_entity_poly.pdbx_seq_one_letter_code
_entity_poly.pdbx_strand_id
1 'polypeptide(L)'
;EAARSLGMSYAQAMRRIILPQTFRRVVPPLTNEGIALLKDSSLVSIIGLTELARTGQELASRYAAPLTIWPMVAIFYLLLTFPLTRVAEYLERRWKTVTRS
;
A
#
# COMPACT_ATOMS: atom_id res chain seq x y z
N GLU A 1 -7.94 20.20 30.45
CA GLU A 1 -8.04 20.98 31.70
C GLU A 1 -8.28 20.09 32.92
N ALA A 2 -9.18 19.09 32.85
CA ALA A 2 -9.41 18.10 33.92
C ALA A 2 -8.16 17.36 34.47
N ALA A 3 -7.17 16.99 33.64
CA ALA A 3 -5.97 16.29 34.11
C ALA A 3 -5.04 17.19 34.96
N ARG A 4 -5.02 18.50 34.69
CA ARG A 4 -4.30 19.49 35.50
C ARG A 4 -5.03 19.75 36.83
N SER A 5 -6.36 19.72 36.83
CA SER A 5 -7.18 19.83 38.04
C SER A 5 -7.09 18.62 38.97
N LEU A 6 -6.62 17.47 38.49
CA LEU A 6 -6.43 16.22 39.27
C LEU A 6 -5.00 16.04 39.81
N GLY A 7 -4.12 17.05 39.68
CA GLY A 7 -2.73 16.97 40.13
C GLY A 7 -1.84 16.01 39.32
N MET A 8 -2.30 15.56 38.14
CA MET A 8 -1.50 14.68 37.28
C MET A 8 -0.37 15.45 36.62
N SER A 9 0.84 14.87 36.61
CA SER A 9 1.94 15.39 35.81
C SER A 9 1.64 15.25 34.32
N TYR A 10 2.25 16.10 33.49
CA TYR A 10 2.07 16.06 32.03
C TYR A 10 2.32 14.66 31.44
N ALA A 11 3.34 13.95 31.95
CA ALA A 11 3.65 12.59 31.54
C ALA A 11 2.56 11.57 31.92
N GLN A 12 1.94 11.71 33.10
CA GLN A 12 0.84 10.85 33.55
C GLN A 12 -0.42 11.06 32.69
N ALA A 13 -0.76 12.32 32.42
CA ALA A 13 -1.89 12.67 31.56
C ALA A 13 -1.68 12.17 30.12
N MET A 14 -0.46 12.32 29.58
CA MET A 14 -0.12 11.87 28.24
C MET A 14 -0.27 10.35 28.11
N ARG A 15 0.32 9.57 29.02
CA ARG A 15 0.38 8.11 28.91
C ARG A 15 -0.95 7.42 29.24
N ARG A 16 -1.74 7.93 30.20
CA ARG A 16 -2.97 7.27 30.66
C ARG A 16 -4.24 7.74 29.96
N ILE A 17 -4.24 8.96 29.42
CA ILE A 17 -5.46 9.61 28.91
C ILE A 17 -5.27 9.90 27.44
N ILE A 18 -4.31 10.75 27.09
CA ILE A 18 -4.22 11.32 25.73
C ILE A 18 -3.79 10.26 24.69
N LEU A 19 -2.72 9.50 24.95
CA LEU A 19 -2.22 8.45 24.06
C LEU A 19 -3.30 7.38 23.73
N PRO A 20 -3.89 6.68 24.72
CA PRO A 20 -4.86 5.62 24.42
C PRO A 20 -6.13 6.14 23.76
N GLN A 21 -6.56 7.36 24.07
CA GLN A 21 -7.74 7.97 23.45
C GLN A 21 -7.47 8.39 22.00
N THR A 22 -6.31 8.99 21.77
CA THR A 22 -5.90 9.42 20.43
C THR A 22 -5.73 8.19 19.55
N PHE A 23 -5.00 7.16 20.00
CA PHE A 23 -4.78 5.93 19.25
C PHE A 23 -6.10 5.27 18.80
N ARG A 24 -7.08 5.13 19.70
CA ARG A 24 -8.42 4.60 19.38
C ARG A 24 -9.20 5.44 18.35
N ARG A 25 -8.87 6.72 18.21
CA ARG A 25 -9.51 7.63 17.24
C ARG A 25 -8.77 7.71 15.90
N VAL A 26 -7.44 7.61 15.88
CA VAL A 26 -6.65 7.72 14.65
C VAL A 26 -6.49 6.38 13.92
N VAL A 27 -6.49 5.25 14.64
CA VAL A 27 -6.34 3.93 14.02
C VAL A 27 -7.48 3.60 13.04
N PRO A 28 -8.77 3.78 13.38
CA PRO A 28 -9.86 3.46 12.46
C PRO A 28 -9.79 4.19 11.10
N PRO A 29 -9.60 5.53 11.03
CA PRO A 29 -9.49 6.23 9.75
C PRO A 29 -8.22 5.85 8.97
N LEU A 30 -7.08 5.63 9.65
CA LEU A 30 -5.86 5.17 8.97
C LEU A 30 -6.02 3.79 8.34
N THR A 31 -6.68 2.86 9.04
CA THR A 31 -7.00 1.56 8.48
C THR A 31 -7.92 1.68 7.27
N ASN A 32 -8.92 2.56 7.34
CA ASN A 32 -9.84 2.78 6.22
C ASN A 32 -9.13 3.36 4.99
N GLU A 33 -8.28 4.38 5.17
CA GLU A 33 -7.45 4.93 4.09
C GLU A 33 -6.48 3.88 3.51
N GLY A 34 -5.88 3.04 4.37
CA GLY A 34 -5.00 1.96 3.92
C GLY A 34 -5.71 0.95 3.04
N ILE A 35 -6.92 0.54 3.42
CA ILE A 35 -7.75 -0.37 2.64
C ILE A 35 -8.11 0.27 1.29
N ALA A 36 -8.49 1.54 1.26
CA ALA A 36 -8.80 2.25 0.03
C ALA A 36 -7.59 2.31 -0.92
N LEU A 37 -6.42 2.69 -0.41
CA LEU A 37 -5.19 2.75 -1.19
C LEU A 37 -4.76 1.37 -1.72
N LEU A 38 -4.91 0.31 -0.92
CA LEU A 38 -4.63 -1.06 -1.37
C LEU A 38 -5.59 -1.50 -2.49
N LYS A 39 -6.87 -1.15 -2.37
CA LYS A 39 -7.88 -1.48 -3.37
C LYS A 39 -7.61 -0.76 -4.69
N ASP A 40 -7.34 0.54 -4.64
CA ASP A 40 -7.09 1.34 -5.85
C ASP A 40 -5.80 0.91 -6.55
N SER A 41 -4.74 0.64 -5.78
CA SER A 41 -3.45 0.17 -6.32
C SER A 41 -3.56 -1.21 -6.95
N SER A 42 -4.21 -2.17 -6.29
CA SER A 42 -4.38 -3.53 -6.83
C SER A 42 -5.28 -3.56 -8.06
N LEU A 43 -6.35 -2.76 -8.09
CA LEU A 43 -7.24 -2.65 -9.25
C LEU A 43 -6.48 -2.13 -10.48
N VAL A 44 -5.74 -1.03 -10.36
CA VAL A 44 -4.98 -0.46 -11.49
C VAL A 44 -3.91 -1.43 -11.98
N SER A 45 -3.23 -2.13 -11.07
CA SER A 45 -2.24 -3.15 -11.41
C SER A 45 -2.84 -4.29 -12.24
N ILE A 46 -3.96 -4.87 -11.81
CA ILE A 46 -4.62 -5.97 -12.54
C ILE A 46 -5.07 -5.52 -13.94
N ILE A 47 -5.64 -4.31 -14.06
CA ILE A 47 -6.05 -3.77 -15.36
C ILE A 47 -4.84 -3.61 -16.29
N GLY A 48 -3.75 -3.01 -15.80
CA GLY A 48 -2.53 -2.82 -16.57
C GLY A 48 -1.91 -4.14 -17.04
N LEU A 49 -1.90 -5.16 -16.17
CA LEU A 49 -1.42 -6.50 -16.52
C LEU A 49 -2.28 -7.18 -17.58
N THR A 50 -3.60 -7.05 -17.47
CA THR A 50 -4.55 -7.63 -18.43
C THR A 50 -4.38 -7.01 -19.81
N GLU A 51 -4.26 -5.67 -19.86
CA GLU A 51 -4.07 -4.95 -21.12
C GLU A 51 -2.71 -5.26 -21.77
N LEU A 52 -1.66 -5.36 -20.96
CA LEU A 52 -0.33 -5.76 -21.43
C LEU A 52 -0.34 -7.18 -22.03
N ALA A 53 -0.95 -8.15 -21.32
CA ALA A 53 -1.04 -9.52 -21.79
C ALA A 53 -1.86 -9.62 -23.09
N ARG A 54 -2.97 -8.88 -23.19
CA ARG A 54 -3.79 -8.80 -24.39
C ARG A 54 -3.00 -8.24 -25.58
N THR A 55 -2.30 -7.13 -25.37
CA THR A 55 -1.45 -6.51 -26.40
C THR A 55 -0.33 -7.45 -26.83
N GLY A 56 0.30 -8.14 -25.87
CA GLY A 56 1.32 -9.16 -26.14
C GLY A 56 0.80 -10.31 -26.99
N GLN A 57 -0.39 -10.83 -26.68
CA GLN A 57 -1.05 -11.88 -27.46
C GLN A 57 -1.38 -11.42 -28.88
N GLU A 58 -1.88 -10.20 -29.03
CA GLU A 58 -2.18 -9.61 -30.33
C GLU A 58 -0.93 -9.46 -31.20
N LEU A 59 0.17 -8.95 -30.64
CA LEU A 59 1.44 -8.86 -31.34
C LEU A 59 1.98 -10.25 -31.68
N ALA A 60 1.93 -11.21 -30.75
CA ALA A 60 2.42 -12.56 -30.97
C ALA A 60 1.70 -13.25 -32.12
N SER A 61 0.39 -13.02 -32.24
CA SER A 61 -0.43 -13.51 -33.34
C SER A 61 -0.14 -12.78 -34.65
N ARG A 62 -0.04 -11.44 -34.64
CA ARG A 62 0.22 -10.62 -35.83
C ARG A 62 1.57 -10.93 -36.49
N TYR A 63 2.61 -11.11 -35.69
CA TYR A 63 3.97 -11.35 -36.19
C TYR A 63 4.35 -12.83 -36.25
N ALA A 64 3.45 -13.73 -35.84
CA ALA A 64 3.72 -15.17 -35.69
C ALA A 64 5.04 -15.47 -34.95
N ALA A 65 5.45 -14.58 -34.03
CA ALA A 65 6.75 -14.60 -33.36
C ALA A 65 6.61 -14.65 -31.81
N PRO A 66 5.90 -15.66 -31.25
CA PRO A 66 5.66 -15.74 -29.81
C PRO A 66 6.96 -15.82 -29.00
N LEU A 67 7.99 -16.51 -29.51
CA LEU A 67 9.27 -16.67 -28.81
C LEU A 67 10.04 -15.36 -28.60
N THR A 68 9.77 -14.32 -29.41
CA THR A 68 10.39 -12.99 -29.24
C THR A 68 9.52 -12.07 -28.40
N ILE A 69 8.19 -12.16 -28.55
CA ILE A 69 7.24 -11.22 -27.94
C ILE A 69 6.97 -11.55 -26.47
N TRP A 70 6.85 -12.82 -26.09
CA TRP A 70 6.63 -13.20 -24.69
C TRP A 70 7.77 -12.76 -23.74
N PRO A 71 9.06 -12.89 -24.11
CA PRO A 71 10.14 -12.30 -23.32
C PRO A 71 10.06 -10.78 -23.19
N MET A 72 9.67 -10.05 -24.25
CA MET A 72 9.46 -8.59 -24.16
C MET A 72 8.32 -8.25 -23.20
N VAL A 73 7.19 -8.94 -23.30
CA VAL A 73 6.05 -8.79 -22.37
C VAL A 73 6.48 -9.09 -20.93
N ALA A 74 7.32 -10.12 -20.71
CA ALA A 74 7.86 -10.43 -19.40
C ALA A 74 8.78 -9.33 -18.85
N ILE A 75 9.61 -8.71 -19.69
CA ILE A 75 10.45 -7.55 -19.29
C ILE A 75 9.56 -6.35 -18.94
N PHE A 76 8.53 -6.05 -19.73
CA PHE A 76 7.58 -4.98 -19.42
C PHE A 76 6.81 -5.26 -18.12
N TYR A 77 6.39 -6.51 -17.90
CA TYR A 77 5.77 -6.95 -16.66
C TYR A 77 6.70 -6.70 -15.46
N LEU A 78 7.98 -7.02 -15.59
CA LEU A 78 8.99 -6.78 -14.55
C LEU A 78 9.13 -5.28 -14.28
N LEU A 79 9.21 -4.46 -15.32
CA LEU A 79 9.33 -2.99 -15.20
C LEU A 79 8.10 -2.34 -14.55
N LEU A 80 6.90 -2.89 -14.76
CA LEU A 80 5.69 -2.41 -14.10
C LEU A 80 5.61 -2.90 -12.65
N THR A 81 5.87 -4.18 -12.41
CA THR A 81 5.63 -4.80 -11.10
C THR A 81 6.72 -4.45 -10.10
N PHE A 82 7.99 -4.40 -10.52
CA PHE A 82 9.13 -4.12 -9.65
C PHE A 82 9.03 -2.78 -8.88
N PRO A 83 8.71 -1.63 -9.50
CA PRO A 83 8.53 -0.38 -8.77
C PRO A 83 7.29 -0.43 -7.86
N LEU A 84 6.19 -1.07 -8.29
CA LEU A 84 5.01 -1.25 -7.45
C LEU A 84 5.33 -2.06 -6.18
N THR A 85 6.09 -3.15 -6.31
CA THR A 85 6.56 -3.94 -5.16
C THR A 85 7.43 -3.11 -4.23
N ARG A 86 8.32 -2.27 -4.76
CA ARG A 86 9.16 -1.36 -3.95
C ARG A 86 8.34 -0.30 -3.21
N VAL A 87 7.34 0.26 -3.88
CA VAL A 87 6.41 1.23 -3.27
C VAL A 87 5.59 0.54 -2.18
N ALA A 88 5.07 -0.66 -2.44
CA ALA A 88 4.35 -1.45 -1.44
C ALA A 88 5.23 -1.78 -0.22
N GLU A 89 6.48 -2.21 -0.42
CA GLU A 89 7.44 -2.43 0.68
C GLU A 89 7.75 -1.14 1.45
N TYR A 90 7.85 -0.01 0.77
CA TYR A 90 8.06 1.29 1.40
C TYR A 90 6.86 1.73 2.26
N LEU A 91 5.65 1.58 1.72
CA LEU A 91 4.39 1.81 2.44
C LEU A 91 4.27 0.86 3.64
N GLU A 92 4.54 -0.43 3.46
CA GLU A 92 4.53 -1.39 4.58
C GLU A 92 5.51 -1.01 5.68
N ARG A 93 6.73 -0.55 5.35
CA ARG A 93 7.71 -0.11 6.36
C ARG A 93 7.22 1.11 7.15
N ARG A 94 6.53 2.04 6.48
CA ARG A 94 5.96 3.24 7.11
C ARG A 94 4.75 2.93 8.00
N TRP A 95 4.06 1.82 7.75
CA TRP A 95 2.85 1.43 8.47
C TRP A 95 3.15 0.38 9.57
N LYS A 96 4.14 -0.50 9.37
CA LYS A 96 4.63 -1.46 10.38
C LYS A 96 5.27 -0.79 11.61
N THR A 97 5.69 0.47 11.52
CA THR A 97 6.10 1.26 12.69
C THR A 97 4.95 1.53 13.67
N VAL A 98 3.68 1.33 13.29
CA VAL A 98 2.51 1.55 14.16
C VAL A 98 2.06 0.26 14.89
N THR A 99 2.49 -0.93 14.44
CA THR A 99 1.95 -2.22 14.94
C THR A 99 2.92 -3.04 15.79
N ARG A 100 3.91 -2.42 16.42
CA ARG A 100 4.70 -3.05 17.50
C ARG A 100 4.61 -2.23 18.78
N SER A 101 3.53 -2.44 19.53
CA SER A 101 3.44 -2.16 20.96
C SER A 101 2.66 -3.27 21.65
#